data_AF-A0A0L0BS81-F1
#
_entry.id   AF-A0A0L0BS81-F1
#
_cell.length_a   1.000
_cell.length_b   1.000
_cell.length_c   1.000
_cell.angle_alpha   90.00
_cell.angle_beta   90.00
_cell.angle_gamma   90.00
#
_symmetry.space_group_name_H-M   'P 1'
#
loop_
_entity.id
_entity.type
_entity.pdbx_description
1 polymer ?
#
loop_
_entity_poly.entity_id
_entity_poly.type
_entity_poly.pdbx_seq_one_letter_code
_entity_poly.pdbx_strand_id
1 'polypeptide(L)'
;MLLKYILICCLLQQVLSAVKDCPFPEHHPEHQVANKLINDKKVCSDAYVQCITTSNQSCFETYNNCLKDVIEDFKEAAIDFDLLIKIVIETQNEVDIDCNSVCFYEIIFRKLLENHLFCG
;
A
#
# COMPACT_ATOMS: atom_id res chain seq x y z
N MET A 1 34.01 -9.91 35.73
CA MET A 1 33.02 -10.67 34.93
C MET A 1 31.71 -9.90 34.70
N LEU A 2 31.25 -9.05 35.64
CA LEU A 2 30.06 -8.18 35.45
C LEU A 2 30.11 -7.26 34.22
N LEU A 3 31.28 -6.68 33.89
CA LEU A 3 31.40 -5.73 32.76
C LEU A 3 31.08 -6.36 31.40
N LYS A 4 31.40 -7.66 31.23
CA LYS A 4 31.10 -8.40 29.98
C LYS A 4 29.60 -8.65 29.81
N TYR A 5 28.88 -8.90 30.90
CA TYR A 5 27.42 -9.11 30.86
C TYR A 5 26.66 -7.81 30.56
N ILE A 6 27.12 -6.66 31.07
CA ILE A 6 26.52 -5.35 30.77
C ILE A 6 26.69 -5.01 29.28
N LEU A 7 27.88 -5.22 28.71
CA LEU A 7 28.15 -5.01 27.28
C LEU A 7 27.28 -5.90 26.38
N ILE A 8 27.06 -7.16 26.76
CA ILE A 8 26.20 -8.09 26.01
C ILE A 8 24.73 -7.66 26.10
N CYS A 9 24.26 -7.16 27.24
CA CYS A 9 22.90 -6.62 27.39
C CYS A 9 22.68 -5.34 26.57
N CYS A 10 23.66 -4.43 26.52
CA CYS A 10 23.58 -3.23 25.67
C CYS A 10 23.58 -3.57 24.18
N LEU A 11 24.37 -4.56 23.76
CA LEU A 11 24.39 -5.05 22.37
C LEU A 11 23.07 -5.76 22.00
N LEU A 12 22.46 -6.52 22.91
CA LEU A 12 21.15 -7.14 22.69
C LEU A 12 20.01 -6.11 22.61
N GLN A 13 20.08 -5.03 23.39
CA GLN A 13 19.12 -3.91 23.26
C GLN A 13 19.27 -3.19 21.91
N GLN A 14 20.49 -3.04 21.40
CA GLN A 14 20.75 -2.47 20.06
C GLN A 14 20.26 -3.37 18.93
N VAL A 15 20.26 -4.70 19.12
CA VAL A 15 19.77 -5.68 18.15
C VAL A 15 18.24 -5.84 18.22
N LEU A 16 17.62 -5.62 19.37
CA LEU A 16 16.15 -5.54 19.51
C LEU A 16 15.58 -4.21 19.02
N SER A 17 16.40 -3.17 18.94
CA SER A 17 16.12 -1.94 18.18
C SER A 17 16.48 -2.06 16.70
N ALA A 18 16.59 -3.29 16.15
CA ALA A 18 16.17 -3.55 14.78
C ALA A 18 14.66 -3.30 14.66
N VAL A 19 14.27 -2.05 14.93
CA VAL A 19 13.06 -1.43 14.45
C VAL A 19 13.05 -1.78 12.98
N LYS A 20 12.08 -2.61 12.56
CA LYS A 20 11.73 -2.64 11.13
C LYS A 20 11.54 -1.17 10.77
N ASP A 21 12.44 -0.61 9.96
CA ASP A 21 12.51 0.83 9.71
C ASP A 21 11.18 1.29 9.11
N CYS A 22 10.30 1.68 10.03
CA CYS A 22 9.00 2.21 9.71
C CYS A 22 9.23 3.65 9.27
N PRO A 23 8.87 4.02 8.04
CA PRO A 23 9.01 5.40 7.60
C PRO A 23 8.21 6.36 8.50
N PHE A 24 7.13 5.86 9.11
CA PHE A 24 6.24 6.65 9.96
C PHE A 24 5.75 5.88 11.19
N PRO A 25 5.32 6.60 12.25
CA PRO A 25 4.59 6.00 13.36
C PRO A 25 3.23 5.43 12.92
N GLU A 26 2.70 4.45 13.65
CA GLU A 26 1.45 3.71 13.34
C GLU A 26 0.25 4.62 13.00
N HIS A 27 0.15 5.80 13.60
CA HIS A 27 -0.96 6.75 13.39
C HIS A 27 -0.66 7.87 12.40
N HIS A 28 0.37 7.74 11.57
CA HIS A 28 0.67 8.76 10.55
C HIS A 28 -0.45 8.85 9.50
N PRO A 29 -0.84 10.06 9.06
CA PRO A 29 -1.93 10.23 8.09
C PRO A 29 -1.73 9.45 6.77
N GLU A 30 -0.48 9.24 6.33
CA GLU A 30 -0.19 8.44 5.14
C GLU A 30 -0.64 6.98 5.27
N HIS A 31 -0.60 6.40 6.48
CA HIS A 31 -1.14 5.08 6.71
C HIS A 31 -2.65 5.06 6.47
N GLN A 32 -3.36 6.14 6.83
CA GLN A 32 -4.81 6.22 6.63
C GLN A 32 -5.16 6.27 5.15
N VAL A 33 -4.42 7.06 4.36
CA VAL A 33 -4.62 7.16 2.91
C VAL A 33 -4.34 5.81 2.23
N ALA A 34 -3.24 5.15 2.59
CA ALA A 34 -2.90 3.85 2.03
C ALA A 34 -3.85 2.72 2.48
N ASN A 35 -4.33 2.76 3.72
CA ASN A 35 -5.34 1.82 4.20
C ASN A 35 -6.70 2.06 3.52
N LYS A 36 -7.07 3.31 3.23
CA LYS A 36 -8.28 3.62 2.43
C LYS A 36 -8.19 2.97 1.06
N LEU A 37 -7.07 3.09 0.36
CA LEU A 37 -6.84 2.43 -0.94
C LEU A 37 -7.11 0.91 -0.87
N ILE A 38 -6.58 0.21 0.15
CA ILE A 38 -6.79 -1.23 0.33
C ILE A 38 -8.26 -1.55 0.62
N ASN A 39 -8.88 -0.79 1.51
CA ASN A 39 -10.28 -1.00 1.91
C ASN A 39 -11.23 -0.77 0.73
N ASP A 40 -11.01 0.28 -0.05
CA ASP A 40 -11.85 0.58 -1.21
C ASP A 40 -11.66 -0.47 -2.32
N LYS A 41 -10.43 -0.95 -2.55
CA LYS A 41 -10.19 -2.09 -3.43
C LYS A 41 -10.92 -3.35 -2.99
N LYS A 42 -11.02 -3.59 -1.67
CA LYS A 42 -11.79 -4.72 -1.14
C LYS A 42 -13.28 -4.58 -1.49
N VAL A 43 -13.85 -3.38 -1.38
CA VAL A 43 -15.25 -3.13 -1.80
C VAL A 43 -15.43 -3.46 -3.29
N CYS A 44 -14.53 -3.00 -4.16
CA CYS A 44 -14.55 -3.36 -5.59
C CYS A 44 -14.44 -4.88 -5.80
N SER A 45 -13.59 -5.56 -5.03
CA SER A 45 -13.36 -7.00 -5.13
C SER A 45 -14.60 -7.80 -4.70
N ASP A 46 -15.25 -7.40 -3.60
CA ASP A 46 -16.46 -8.04 -3.09
C ASP A 46 -17.61 -7.90 -4.10
N ALA A 47 -17.77 -6.71 -4.69
CA ALA A 47 -18.74 -6.47 -5.77
C ALA A 47 -18.43 -7.32 -7.02
N TYR A 48 -17.16 -7.49 -7.38
CA TYR A 48 -16.74 -8.36 -8.48
C TYR A 48 -17.08 -9.83 -8.22
N VAL A 49 -16.77 -10.33 -7.04
CA VAL A 49 -17.10 -11.70 -6.61
C VAL A 49 -18.62 -11.92 -6.68
N GLN A 50 -19.41 -10.99 -6.15
CA GLN A 50 -20.86 -11.07 -6.24
C GLN A 50 -21.33 -11.07 -7.71
N CYS A 51 -20.76 -10.21 -8.56
CA CYS A 51 -21.12 -10.12 -9.96
C CYS A 51 -20.87 -11.45 -10.70
N ILE A 52 -19.68 -12.05 -10.57
CA ILE A 52 -19.36 -13.30 -11.29
C ILE A 52 -20.23 -14.47 -10.82
N THR A 53 -20.70 -14.46 -9.56
CA THR A 53 -21.65 -15.48 -9.06
C THR A 53 -23.06 -15.34 -9.63
N THR A 54 -23.39 -14.20 -10.25
CA THR A 54 -24.71 -13.89 -10.81
C THR A 54 -24.74 -13.86 -12.36
N SER A 55 -23.63 -14.27 -13.01
CA SER A 55 -23.52 -14.59 -14.45
C SER A 55 -23.46 -13.40 -15.44
N ASN A 56 -23.04 -12.20 -15.01
CA ASN A 56 -22.91 -11.06 -15.92
C ASN A 56 -21.55 -11.08 -16.68
N GLN A 57 -21.59 -10.90 -18.00
CA GLN A 57 -20.38 -10.83 -18.85
C GLN A 57 -19.57 -9.53 -18.64
N SER A 58 -20.14 -8.49 -18.01
CA SER A 58 -19.48 -7.19 -17.79
C SER A 58 -18.74 -7.06 -16.45
N CYS A 59 -18.67 -8.11 -15.62
CA CYS A 59 -18.16 -7.99 -14.25
C CYS A 59 -16.73 -7.46 -14.17
N PHE A 60 -15.86 -7.88 -15.10
CA PHE A 60 -14.47 -7.41 -15.13
C PHE A 60 -14.38 -5.93 -15.49
N GLU A 61 -15.19 -5.47 -16.44
CA GLU A 61 -15.23 -4.04 -16.81
C GLU A 61 -15.71 -3.19 -15.63
N THR A 62 -16.75 -3.63 -14.92
CA THR A 62 -17.23 -2.97 -13.70
C THR A 62 -16.15 -2.94 -12.61
N TYR A 63 -15.43 -4.05 -12.39
CA TYR A 63 -14.33 -4.10 -11.44
C TYR A 63 -13.20 -3.15 -11.82
N ASN A 64 -12.80 -3.14 -13.09
CA ASN A 64 -11.73 -2.28 -13.59
C ASN A 64 -12.10 -0.78 -13.46
N ASN A 65 -13.36 -0.42 -13.72
CA ASN A 65 -13.84 0.95 -13.53
C ASN A 65 -13.91 1.32 -12.05
N CYS A 66 -14.38 0.43 -11.18
CA CYS A 66 -14.36 0.65 -9.73
C CYS A 66 -12.92 0.91 -9.23
N LEU A 67 -11.95 0.09 -9.66
CA LEU A 67 -10.54 0.33 -9.30
C LEU A 67 -10.00 1.63 -9.87
N LYS A 68 -10.45 2.05 -11.06
CA LYS A 68 -10.04 3.33 -11.64
C LYS A 68 -10.41 4.47 -10.69
N ASP A 69 -11.64 4.49 -10.22
CA ASP A 69 -12.14 5.52 -9.30
C ASP A 69 -11.37 5.49 -7.97
N VAL A 70 -11.14 4.30 -7.41
CA VAL A 70 -10.34 4.11 -6.19
C VAL A 70 -8.90 4.63 -6.34
N ILE A 71 -8.29 4.44 -7.51
CA ILE A 71 -6.93 4.92 -7.80
C ILE A 71 -6.92 6.44 -7.95
N GLU A 72 -7.90 7.04 -8.60
CA GLU A 72 -7.99 8.51 -8.71
C GLU A 72 -8.19 9.15 -7.33
N ASP A 73 -9.08 8.62 -6.50
CA ASP A 73 -9.25 9.03 -5.09
C ASP A 73 -7.92 8.98 -4.32
N PHE A 74 -7.13 7.90 -4.50
CA PHE A 74 -5.82 7.76 -3.87
C PHE A 74 -4.82 8.80 -4.39
N LYS A 75 -4.78 9.04 -5.71
CA LYS A 75 -3.89 10.05 -6.31
C LYS A 75 -4.19 11.44 -5.78
N GLU A 76 -5.46 11.81 -5.69
CA GLU A 76 -5.88 13.11 -5.14
C GLU A 76 -5.44 13.26 -3.68
N ALA A 77 -5.68 12.23 -2.85
CA ALA A 77 -5.26 12.24 -1.45
C ALA A 77 -3.72 12.22 -1.28
N ALA A 78 -2.99 11.60 -2.21
CA ALA A 78 -1.54 11.47 -2.16
C ALA A 78 -0.78 12.78 -2.41
N ILE A 79 -1.40 13.79 -3.03
CA ILE A 79 -0.75 15.07 -3.38
C ILE A 79 -0.17 15.77 -2.13
N ASP A 80 -0.81 15.60 -0.99
CA ASP A 80 -0.40 16.25 0.27
C ASP A 80 0.72 15.49 1.02
N PHE A 81 1.22 14.38 0.45
CA PHE A 81 2.12 13.46 1.14
C PHE A 81 3.34 13.08 0.28
N ASP A 82 4.53 13.47 0.72
CA ASP A 82 5.78 13.34 -0.04
C ASP A 82 6.07 11.90 -0.52
N LEU A 83 5.86 10.90 0.33
CA LEU A 83 6.10 9.51 -0.05
C LEU A 83 5.03 9.01 -1.03
N LEU A 84 3.76 9.32 -0.77
CA LEU A 84 2.65 8.82 -1.59
C LEU A 84 2.69 9.43 -2.99
N ILE A 85 2.92 10.74 -3.12
CA ILE A 85 3.04 11.38 -4.43
C ILE A 85 4.23 10.82 -5.21
N LYS A 86 5.35 10.53 -4.53
CA LYS A 86 6.49 9.86 -5.15
C LYS A 86 6.12 8.48 -5.67
N ILE A 87 5.40 7.67 -4.88
CA ILE A 87 4.89 6.35 -5.31
C ILE A 87 3.97 6.46 -6.53
N VAL A 88 3.09 7.48 -6.56
CA VAL A 88 2.21 7.74 -7.72
C VAL A 88 3.03 8.03 -8.96
N ILE A 89 4.01 8.94 -8.88
CA ILE A 89 4.88 9.32 -10.01
C ILE A 89 5.69 8.12 -10.48
N GLU A 90 6.30 7.36 -9.57
CA GLU A 90 7.06 6.16 -9.92
C GLU A 90 6.18 5.10 -10.59
N THR A 91 4.94 4.95 -10.13
CA THR A 91 3.97 4.03 -10.77
C THR A 91 3.66 4.51 -12.19
N GLN A 92 3.36 5.80 -12.38
CA GLN A 92 3.08 6.37 -13.70
C GLN A 92 4.23 6.19 -14.70
N ASN A 93 5.47 6.20 -14.22
CA ASN A 93 6.65 5.98 -15.05
C ASN A 93 6.94 4.51 -15.34
N GLU A 94 6.41 3.59 -14.53
CA GLU A 94 6.62 2.15 -14.66
C GLU A 94 5.56 1.47 -15.54
N VAL A 95 4.35 2.03 -15.60
CA VAL A 95 3.24 1.40 -16.32
C VAL A 95 3.40 1.47 -17.84
N ASP A 96 3.22 0.32 -18.48
CA ASP A 96 3.07 0.22 -19.93
C ASP A 96 1.69 0.73 -20.39
N ILE A 97 1.57 1.05 -21.68
CA ILE A 97 0.33 1.57 -22.30
C ILE A 97 -0.89 0.64 -22.15
N ASP A 98 -0.65 -0.66 -22.00
CA ASP A 98 -1.70 -1.69 -21.87
C ASP A 98 -2.08 -1.98 -20.40
N CYS A 99 -1.51 -1.25 -19.43
CA CYS A 99 -1.78 -1.45 -18.01
C CYS A 99 -3.17 -0.90 -17.63
N ASN A 100 -4.11 -1.82 -17.39
CA ASN A 100 -5.44 -1.49 -16.87
C ASN A 100 -5.39 -1.13 -15.37
N SER A 101 -6.54 -0.76 -14.78
CA SER A 101 -6.62 -0.33 -13.38
C SER A 101 -6.17 -1.41 -12.39
N VAL A 102 -6.39 -2.69 -12.71
CA VAL A 102 -5.91 -3.81 -11.88
C VAL A 102 -4.38 -3.81 -11.85
N CYS A 103 -3.75 -3.75 -13.02
CA CYS A 103 -2.30 -3.67 -13.14
C CYS A 103 -1.73 -2.45 -12.41
N PHE A 104 -2.34 -1.27 -12.57
CA PHE A 104 -1.90 -0.03 -11.91
C PHE A 104 -2.00 -0.14 -10.38
N TYR A 105 -3.10 -0.68 -9.87
CA TYR A 105 -3.29 -0.92 -8.43
C TYR A 105 -2.19 -1.83 -7.85
N GLU A 106 -1.87 -2.94 -8.52
CA GLU A 106 -0.86 -3.88 -8.04
C GLU A 106 0.53 -3.24 -7.94
N ILE A 107 0.88 -2.34 -8.86
CA ILE A 107 2.14 -1.62 -8.82
C ILE A 107 2.17 -0.62 -7.65
N ILE A 108 1.10 0.16 -7.44
CA ILE A 108 0.98 1.03 -6.25
C ILE A 108 1.15 0.17 -4.99
N PHE A 109 0.38 -0.89 -4.85
CA PHE A 109 0.35 -1.72 -3.66
C PHE A 109 1.72 -2.32 -3.35
N ARG A 110 2.41 -2.84 -4.38
CA ARG A 110 3.78 -3.33 -4.24
C ARG A 110 4.74 -2.24 -3.75
N LYS A 111 4.67 -1.03 -4.32
CA LYS A 111 5.52 0.09 -3.88
C LYS A 111 5.22 0.53 -2.45
N LEU A 112 3.96 0.52 -2.01
CA LEU A 112 3.60 0.81 -0.61
C LEU A 112 4.22 -0.21 0.35
N LEU A 113 4.26 -1.50 -0.05
CA LEU A 113 4.94 -2.56 0.72
C LEU A 113 6.46 -2.41 0.73
N GLU A 114 7.07 -2.12 -0.42
CA GLU A 114 8.51 -1.91 -0.58
C GLU A 114 9.00 -0.71 0.23
N ASN A 115 8.17 0.32 0.37
CA ASN A 115 8.44 1.49 1.21
C ASN A 115 7.99 1.31 2.67
N HIS A 116 7.61 0.10 3.07
CA HIS A 116 7.25 -0.25 4.45
C HIS A 116 6.12 0.59 5.06
N LEU A 117 5.18 1.07 4.23
CA LEU A 117 4.12 1.95 4.71
C LEU A 117 3.11 1.27 5.64
N PHE A 118 3.02 -0.06 5.62
CA PHE A 118 2.11 -0.84 6.47
C PHE A 118 2.83 -1.50 7.66
N CYS A 119 3.96 -0.95 8.08
CA CYS A 119 4.67 -1.47 9.22
C CYS A 119 3.97 -1.07 10.54
N GLY A 120 3.92 -2.00 11.50
CA GLY A 120 3.17 -1.90 12.76
C GLY A 120 2.83 -3.28 13.28
#